data_AF-A0A250JE81-F1
#
_entry.id   AF-A0A250JE81-F1
#
_cell.length_a   1.000
_cell.length_b   1.000
_cell.length_c   1.000
_cell.angle_alpha   90.00
_cell.angle_beta   90.00
_cell.angle_gamma   90.00
#
_symmetry.space_group_name_H-M   'P 1'
#
loop_
_entity.id
_entity.type
_entity.pdbx_description
1 polymer ?
#
loop_
_entity_poly.entity_id
_entity_poly.type
_entity_poly.pdbx_seq_one_letter_code
_entity_poly.pdbx_strand_id
1 'polypeptide(L)'
;MPVLSGAVTFSRFRSAPAGDAPSDTKRWLSKGLKSGHFEPIDLKKTEDERAAGFVELENSDGTDFSTGSVLYGEYALFGYRVDTVKVPAPVLKAELSKWEKAFEKENGRPPTRGEKSENRASIKHMLRQRAVPFTKVHDVSWNLKTNQVQLWASSRKTVEEILFAIEESFDVKLQPLVPVSLAAEAGISDENLVPTPELIGMEISQSEIESNEVSHGDA
;
A
#
# COMPACT_ATOMS: atom_id res chain seq x y z
N MET A 1 -8.67 2.66 -11.95
CA MET A 1 -7.40 3.29 -12.32
C MET A 1 -7.37 4.79 -11.97
N PRO A 2 -6.50 5.22 -11.06
CA PRO A 2 -6.36 6.61 -10.62
C PRO A 2 -6.07 7.63 -11.74
N VAL A 3 -5.44 7.18 -12.84
CA VAL A 3 -5.06 8.01 -14.00
C VAL A 3 -6.28 8.66 -14.67
N LEU A 4 -7.46 8.06 -14.56
CA LEU A 4 -8.70 8.57 -15.17
C LEU A 4 -9.54 9.43 -14.22
N SER A 5 -9.16 9.56 -12.94
CA SER A 5 -9.98 10.18 -11.88
C SER A 5 -9.45 11.50 -11.33
N GLY A 6 -8.41 12.10 -11.94
CA GLY A 6 -7.86 13.40 -11.53
C GLY A 6 -6.41 13.31 -11.04
N ALA A 7 -6.16 13.75 -9.80
CA ALA A 7 -4.80 13.80 -9.24
C ALA A 7 -4.18 12.40 -9.15
N VAL A 8 -3.02 12.24 -9.77
CA VAL A 8 -2.25 11.00 -9.75
C VAL A 8 -1.26 11.04 -8.60
N THR A 9 -1.26 9.99 -7.78
CA THR A 9 -0.34 9.86 -6.66
C THR A 9 0.22 8.45 -6.61
N PHE A 10 1.54 8.35 -6.67
CA PHE A 10 2.23 7.07 -6.65
C PHE A 10 3.59 7.19 -5.99
N SER A 11 4.08 6.04 -5.54
CA SER A 11 5.44 5.84 -5.04
C SER A 11 6.19 4.91 -5.99
N ARG A 12 7.47 5.16 -6.25
CA ARG A 12 8.29 4.40 -7.21
C ARG A 12 9.42 3.66 -6.54
N PHE A 13 9.62 2.43 -6.98
CA PHE A 13 10.67 1.56 -6.50
C PHE A 13 11.28 0.80 -7.67
N ARG A 14 12.49 0.27 -7.45
CA ARG A 14 13.12 -0.69 -8.33
C ARG A 14 13.24 -2.02 -7.60
N SER A 15 12.85 -3.10 -8.26
CA SER A 15 13.04 -4.45 -7.77
C SER A 15 14.43 -4.96 -8.11
N ALA A 16 15.22 -5.25 -7.07
CA ALA A 16 16.44 -6.03 -7.17
C ALA A 16 16.13 -7.47 -6.72
N PRO A 17 16.42 -8.50 -7.53
CA PRO A 17 16.33 -9.89 -7.08
C PRO A 17 17.18 -10.11 -5.82
N ALA A 18 16.69 -10.88 -4.84
CA ALA A 18 17.52 -11.27 -3.68
C ALA A 18 18.57 -12.36 -4.05
N GLY A 19 18.38 -13.03 -5.19
CA GLY A 19 19.28 -14.04 -5.75
C GLY A 19 19.27 -14.03 -7.29
N ASP A 20 19.36 -15.21 -7.91
CA ASP A 20 19.32 -15.31 -9.38
C ASP A 20 17.95 -14.90 -9.94
N ALA A 21 17.96 -14.28 -11.12
CA ALA A 21 16.73 -13.92 -11.82
C ALA A 21 15.90 -15.20 -12.12
N PRO A 22 14.56 -15.15 -11.97
CA PRO A 22 13.72 -16.30 -12.21
C PRO A 22 13.80 -16.74 -13.68
N SER A 23 14.01 -18.03 -13.90
CA SER A 23 14.07 -18.62 -15.26
C SER A 23 12.72 -18.62 -15.99
N ASP A 24 11.61 -18.61 -15.24
CA ASP A 24 10.26 -18.45 -15.76
C ASP A 24 9.53 -17.36 -14.97
N THR A 25 9.52 -16.15 -15.55
CA THR A 25 8.88 -14.98 -14.95
C THR A 25 7.38 -15.18 -14.73
N LYS A 26 6.67 -15.89 -15.61
CA LYS A 26 5.22 -16.08 -15.48
C LYS A 26 4.89 -16.97 -14.29
N ARG A 27 5.63 -18.07 -14.15
CA ARG A 27 5.48 -19.01 -13.03
C ARG A 27 5.89 -18.37 -11.71
N TRP A 28 6.99 -17.63 -11.69
CA TRP A 28 7.43 -16.86 -10.52
C TRP A 28 6.37 -15.84 -10.09
N LEU A 29 5.84 -15.06 -11.03
CA LEU A 29 4.80 -14.06 -10.77
C LEU A 29 3.53 -14.70 -10.18
N SER A 30 3.03 -15.76 -10.81
CA SER A 30 1.84 -16.48 -10.34
C SER A 30 2.07 -17.09 -8.95
N LYS A 31 3.25 -17.63 -8.68
CA LYS A 31 3.60 -18.19 -7.37
C LYS A 31 3.59 -17.11 -6.29
N GLY A 32 4.23 -15.97 -6.52
CA GLY A 32 4.31 -14.88 -5.55
C GLY A 32 2.95 -14.25 -5.27
N LEU A 33 2.13 -14.01 -6.30
CA LEU A 33 0.77 -13.51 -6.09
C LEU A 33 -0.09 -14.47 -5.27
N LYS A 34 0.03 -15.78 -5.53
CA LYS A 34 -0.71 -16.80 -4.77
C LYS A 34 -0.22 -16.95 -3.34
N SER A 35 1.07 -16.79 -3.07
CA SER A 35 1.58 -16.87 -1.69
C SER A 35 1.12 -15.69 -0.82
N GLY A 36 0.99 -14.50 -1.40
CA GLY A 36 0.53 -13.30 -0.70
C GLY A 36 -0.93 -12.91 -0.98
N HIS A 37 -1.76 -13.85 -1.44
CA HIS A 37 -3.13 -13.55 -1.84
C HIS A 37 -3.98 -13.06 -0.66
N PHE A 38 -5.01 -12.27 -0.97
CA PHE A 38 -5.93 -11.78 0.05
C PHE A 38 -6.82 -12.90 0.59
N GLU A 39 -6.85 -13.03 1.92
CA GLU A 39 -7.78 -13.89 2.64
C GLU A 39 -8.81 -13.02 3.40
N PRO A 40 -10.12 -13.16 3.14
CA PRO A 40 -11.15 -12.40 3.84
C PRO A 40 -11.18 -12.72 5.35
N ILE A 41 -11.49 -11.70 6.18
CA ILE A 41 -11.65 -11.88 7.62
C ILE A 41 -12.88 -12.73 7.92
N ASP A 42 -12.71 -13.84 8.66
CA ASP A 42 -13.83 -14.60 9.22
C ASP A 42 -14.24 -14.00 10.58
N LEU A 43 -15.15 -13.02 10.56
CA LEU A 43 -15.61 -12.30 11.75
C LEU A 43 -16.31 -13.18 12.79
N LYS A 44 -16.68 -14.42 12.43
CA LYS A 44 -17.28 -15.38 13.36
C LYS A 44 -16.23 -16.26 14.05
N LYS A 45 -15.06 -16.43 13.45
CA LYS A 45 -14.01 -17.32 13.95
C LYS A 45 -12.83 -16.60 14.57
N THR A 46 -12.47 -15.43 14.07
CA THR A 46 -11.30 -14.68 14.55
C THR A 46 -11.70 -13.33 15.14
N GLU A 47 -10.82 -12.77 15.97
CA GLU A 47 -10.94 -11.40 16.48
C GLU A 47 -10.13 -10.39 15.63
N ASP A 48 -9.68 -10.80 14.44
CA ASP A 48 -8.92 -9.93 13.56
C ASP A 48 -9.75 -8.72 13.14
N GLU A 49 -9.19 -7.54 13.29
CA GLU A 49 -9.84 -6.29 12.86
C GLU A 49 -9.40 -5.90 11.44
N ARG A 50 -8.51 -6.68 10.83
CA ARG A 50 -7.88 -6.33 9.56
C ARG A 50 -7.38 -7.55 8.80
N ALA A 51 -7.54 -7.54 7.47
CA ALA A 51 -6.88 -8.46 6.55
C ALA A 51 -6.32 -7.67 5.37
N ALA A 52 -5.24 -8.16 4.77
CA ALA A 52 -4.67 -7.56 3.59
C ALA A 52 -3.93 -8.58 2.73
N GLY A 53 -3.85 -8.35 1.42
CA GLY A 53 -3.18 -9.24 0.48
C GLY A 53 -3.43 -8.86 -0.98
N PHE A 54 -2.81 -9.61 -1.88
CA PHE A 54 -2.94 -9.41 -3.32
C PHE A 54 -4.31 -9.82 -3.84
N VAL A 55 -4.80 -9.08 -4.82
CA VAL A 55 -6.03 -9.34 -5.56
C VAL A 55 -5.83 -9.02 -7.03
N GLU A 56 -6.72 -9.50 -7.90
CA GLU A 56 -6.70 -9.10 -9.30
C GLU A 56 -7.03 -7.61 -9.47
N LEU A 57 -6.47 -6.98 -10.51
CA LEU A 57 -6.64 -5.54 -10.74
C LEU A 57 -8.10 -5.17 -11.01
N GLU A 58 -8.78 -5.93 -11.89
CA GLU A 58 -10.14 -5.62 -12.33
C GLU A 58 -11.22 -6.20 -11.40
N ASN A 59 -10.86 -7.20 -10.59
CA ASN A 59 -11.75 -7.86 -9.65
C ASN A 59 -11.07 -8.03 -8.29
N SER A 60 -11.39 -7.14 -7.34
CA SER A 60 -10.81 -7.16 -6.00
C SER A 60 -11.25 -8.31 -5.10
N ASP A 61 -12.19 -9.16 -5.56
CA ASP A 61 -12.54 -10.42 -4.92
C ASP A 61 -11.78 -11.62 -5.53
N GLY A 62 -11.10 -11.42 -6.67
CA GLY A 62 -10.36 -12.45 -7.38
C GLY A 62 -8.95 -12.65 -6.83
N THR A 63 -8.56 -13.90 -6.59
CA THR A 63 -7.23 -14.31 -6.10
C THR A 63 -6.62 -15.47 -6.90
N ASP A 64 -7.16 -15.77 -8.09
CA ASP A 64 -6.69 -16.86 -8.94
C ASP A 64 -5.47 -16.49 -9.78
N PHE A 65 -5.33 -15.21 -10.13
CA PHE A 65 -4.20 -14.61 -10.85
C PHE A 65 -3.86 -15.35 -12.15
N SER A 66 -4.84 -15.44 -13.04
CA SER A 66 -4.61 -15.96 -14.39
C SER A 66 -3.57 -15.09 -15.13
N THR A 67 -2.84 -15.67 -16.09
CA THR A 67 -1.86 -14.90 -16.87
C THR A 67 -2.50 -13.71 -17.58
N GLY A 68 -3.73 -13.86 -18.08
CA GLY A 68 -4.45 -12.79 -18.77
C GLY A 68 -4.99 -11.69 -17.86
N SER A 69 -5.24 -11.97 -16.58
CA SER A 69 -5.71 -10.97 -15.62
C SER A 69 -4.57 -10.13 -15.02
N VAL A 70 -3.33 -10.63 -15.09
CA VAL A 70 -2.16 -10.01 -14.46
C VAL A 70 -1.17 -9.43 -15.48
N LEU A 71 -0.91 -10.09 -16.62
CA LEU A 71 0.10 -9.62 -17.57
C LEU A 71 -0.48 -8.74 -18.67
N TYR A 72 0.04 -7.52 -18.75
CA TYR A 72 -0.32 -6.50 -19.73
C TYR A 72 0.95 -6.06 -20.47
N GLY A 73 1.32 -6.81 -21.53
CA GLY A 73 2.57 -6.59 -22.25
C GLY A 73 3.79 -6.86 -21.35
N GLU A 74 4.60 -5.83 -21.11
CA GLU A 74 5.78 -5.90 -20.22
C GLU A 74 5.45 -5.68 -18.73
N TYR A 75 4.19 -5.42 -18.42
CA TYR A 75 3.73 -5.11 -17.07
C TYR A 75 3.02 -6.30 -16.42
N ALA A 76 3.28 -6.50 -15.13
CA ALA A 76 2.37 -7.18 -14.22
C ALA A 76 1.53 -6.13 -13.48
N LEU A 77 0.21 -6.24 -13.57
CA LEU A 77 -0.73 -5.36 -12.87
C LEU A 77 -1.61 -6.19 -11.94
N PHE A 78 -1.73 -5.73 -10.70
CA PHE A 78 -2.55 -6.37 -9.66
C PHE A 78 -2.92 -5.34 -8.59
N GLY A 79 -3.81 -5.71 -7.68
CA GLY A 79 -4.19 -4.88 -6.54
C GLY A 79 -3.61 -5.41 -5.23
N TYR A 80 -3.50 -4.53 -4.25
CA TYR A 80 -3.33 -4.88 -2.84
C TYR A 80 -4.57 -4.39 -2.08
N ARG A 81 -5.37 -5.35 -1.60
CA ARG A 81 -6.60 -5.09 -0.87
C ARG A 81 -6.33 -5.05 0.61
N VAL A 82 -6.96 -4.11 1.30
CA VAL A 82 -6.99 -3.98 2.75
C VAL A 82 -8.44 -3.91 3.20
N ASP A 83 -8.86 -4.88 4.00
CA ASP A 83 -10.15 -4.88 4.67
C ASP A 83 -9.94 -4.53 6.15
N THR A 84 -10.74 -3.60 6.67
CA THR A 84 -10.71 -3.21 8.10
C THR A 84 -12.11 -3.25 8.68
N VAL A 85 -12.25 -3.91 9.83
CA VAL A 85 -13.51 -3.98 10.58
C VAL A 85 -13.39 -3.15 11.84
N LYS A 86 -14.29 -2.18 11.98
CA LYS A 86 -14.37 -1.35 13.16
C LYS A 86 -15.82 -1.12 13.54
N VAL A 87 -16.17 -1.42 14.80
CA VAL A 87 -17.47 -1.04 15.35
C VAL A 87 -17.46 0.47 15.61
N PRO A 88 -18.33 1.28 14.95
CA PRO A 88 -18.35 2.71 15.17
C PRO A 88 -18.78 3.04 16.61
N ALA A 89 -18.02 3.90 17.28
CA ALA A 89 -18.28 4.27 18.68
C ALA A 89 -19.71 4.83 18.91
N PRO A 90 -20.30 5.64 18.00
CA PRO A 90 -21.68 6.10 18.16
C PRO A 90 -22.70 4.96 18.18
N VAL A 91 -22.50 3.93 17.33
CA VAL A 91 -23.40 2.76 17.26
C VAL A 91 -23.31 1.95 18.55
N LEU A 92 -22.09 1.69 19.04
CA LEU A 92 -21.88 1.00 20.31
C LEU A 92 -22.52 1.78 21.48
N LYS A 93 -22.37 3.10 21.51
CA LYS A 93 -22.98 3.96 22.56
C LYS A 93 -24.50 3.92 22.50
N ALA A 94 -25.09 3.93 21.30
CA ALA A 94 -26.53 3.88 21.11
C ALA A 94 -27.11 2.54 21.61
N GLU A 95 -26.51 1.41 21.24
CA GLU A 95 -26.95 0.09 21.70
C GLU A 95 -26.73 -0.11 23.21
N LEU A 96 -25.61 0.36 23.75
CA LEU A 96 -25.38 0.33 25.20
C LEU A 96 -26.43 1.14 25.95
N SER A 97 -26.83 2.32 25.45
CA SER A 97 -27.89 3.14 26.07
C SER A 97 -29.27 2.48 26.00
N LYS A 98 -29.59 1.76 24.91
CA LYS A 98 -30.82 0.96 24.82
C LYS A 98 -30.84 -0.14 25.88
N TRP A 99 -29.71 -0.85 26.03
CA TRP A 99 -29.55 -1.89 27.05
C TRP A 99 -29.68 -1.31 28.47
N GLU A 100 -29.04 -0.18 28.78
CA GLU A 100 -29.13 0.47 30.10
C GLU A 100 -30.57 0.79 30.48
N LYS A 101 -31.35 1.36 29.54
CA LYS A 101 -32.78 1.66 29.75
C LYS A 101 -33.61 0.40 29.97
N ALA A 102 -33.31 -0.69 29.25
CA ALA A 102 -34.00 -1.96 29.42
C ALA A 102 -33.67 -2.58 30.79
N PHE A 103 -32.40 -2.55 31.18
CA PHE A 103 -31.92 -3.04 32.48
C PHE A 103 -32.58 -2.29 33.65
N GLU A 104 -32.65 -0.96 33.58
CA GLU A 104 -33.29 -0.12 34.59
C GLU A 104 -34.78 -0.44 34.74
N LYS A 105 -35.48 -0.65 33.61
CA LYS A 105 -36.89 -1.02 33.61
C LYS A 105 -37.15 -2.39 34.25
N GLU A 106 -36.24 -3.35 34.06
CA GLU A 106 -36.38 -4.72 34.55
C GLU A 106 -35.94 -4.86 36.03
N ASN A 107 -34.85 -4.20 36.42
CA ASN A 107 -34.22 -4.38 37.74
C ASN A 107 -34.57 -3.28 38.74
N GLY A 108 -35.22 -2.19 38.31
CA GLY A 108 -35.58 -1.06 39.16
C GLY A 108 -34.39 -0.24 39.68
N ARG A 109 -33.18 -0.45 39.11
CA ARG A 109 -31.95 0.27 39.46
C ARG A 109 -31.05 0.47 38.23
N PRO A 110 -30.15 1.48 38.23
CA PRO A 110 -29.14 1.58 37.20
C PRO A 110 -28.15 0.39 37.24
N PRO A 111 -27.55 0.03 36.10
CA PRO A 111 -26.50 -0.97 36.06
C PRO A 111 -25.24 -0.47 36.76
N THR A 112 -24.57 -1.38 37.45
CA THR A 112 -23.25 -1.14 38.04
C THR A 112 -22.19 -0.97 36.95
N ARG A 113 -21.02 -0.45 37.34
CA ARG A 113 -19.87 -0.32 36.43
C ARG A 113 -19.43 -1.65 35.83
N GLY A 114 -19.51 -2.75 36.60
CA GLY A 114 -19.17 -4.10 36.14
C GLY A 114 -20.14 -4.59 35.06
N GLU A 115 -21.45 -4.55 35.36
CA GLU A 115 -22.52 -4.97 34.44
C GLU A 115 -22.48 -4.19 33.11
N LYS A 116 -22.20 -2.88 33.19
CA LYS A 116 -22.04 -2.02 32.01
C LYS A 116 -20.82 -2.38 31.18
N SER A 117 -19.70 -2.74 31.82
CA SER A 117 -18.47 -3.12 31.11
C SER A 117 -18.64 -4.45 30.39
N GLU A 118 -19.24 -5.43 31.06
CA GLU A 118 -19.52 -6.76 30.49
C GLU A 118 -20.49 -6.67 29.30
N ASN A 119 -21.61 -5.95 29.47
CA ASN A 119 -22.56 -5.77 28.38
C ASN A 119 -21.98 -4.95 27.23
N ARG A 120 -21.13 -3.95 27.51
CA ARG A 120 -20.43 -3.23 26.45
C ARG A 120 -19.54 -4.15 25.61
N ALA A 121 -18.84 -5.11 26.24
CA ALA A 121 -18.02 -6.09 25.52
C ALA A 121 -18.89 -7.03 24.68
N SER A 122 -19.96 -7.57 25.26
CA SER A 122 -20.91 -8.44 24.55
C SER A 122 -21.57 -7.74 23.36
N ILE A 123 -22.07 -6.51 23.55
CA ILE A 123 -22.66 -5.69 22.48
C ILE A 123 -21.60 -5.38 21.41
N LYS A 124 -20.36 -5.04 21.80
CA LYS A 124 -19.28 -4.79 20.82
C LYS A 124 -19.01 -6.04 19.97
N HIS A 125 -18.93 -7.22 20.58
CA HIS A 125 -18.71 -8.48 19.88
C HIS A 125 -19.87 -8.81 18.92
N MET A 126 -21.12 -8.67 19.38
CA MET A 126 -22.31 -8.84 18.54
C MET A 126 -22.35 -7.87 17.35
N LEU A 127 -22.03 -6.59 17.58
CA LEU A 127 -21.97 -5.58 16.52
C LEU A 127 -20.83 -5.87 15.53
N ARG A 128 -19.69 -6.37 16.00
CA ARG A 128 -18.55 -6.75 15.15
C ARG A 128 -18.91 -7.90 14.22
N GLN A 129 -19.56 -8.96 14.72
CA GLN A 129 -19.96 -10.11 13.90
C GLN A 129 -20.93 -9.76 12.75
N ARG A 130 -21.61 -8.61 12.86
CA ARG A 130 -22.56 -8.09 11.85
C ARG A 130 -21.96 -6.96 11.00
N ALA A 131 -20.74 -6.53 11.31
CA ALA A 131 -20.11 -5.43 10.60
C ALA A 131 -19.71 -5.88 9.18
N VAL A 132 -19.84 -4.96 8.23
CA VAL A 132 -19.27 -5.11 6.89
C VAL A 132 -17.88 -4.48 6.90
N PRO A 133 -16.82 -5.19 6.48
CA PRO A 133 -15.49 -4.61 6.37
C PRO A 133 -15.48 -3.40 5.44
N PHE A 134 -14.69 -2.38 5.83
CA PHE A 134 -14.34 -1.30 4.94
C PHE A 134 -13.15 -1.74 4.08
N THR A 135 -13.37 -1.77 2.76
CA THR A 135 -12.37 -2.22 1.78
C THR A 135 -11.66 -1.02 1.15
N LYS A 136 -10.34 -1.12 1.03
CA LYS A 136 -9.51 -0.23 0.24
C LYS A 136 -8.59 -1.03 -0.64
N VAL A 137 -8.50 -0.68 -1.92
CA VAL A 137 -7.62 -1.34 -2.89
C VAL A 137 -6.59 -0.34 -3.40
N HIS A 138 -5.35 -0.80 -3.49
CA HIS A 138 -4.22 -0.05 -4.00
C HIS A 138 -3.67 -0.76 -5.23
N ASP A 139 -3.69 -0.10 -6.37
CA ASP A 139 -3.15 -0.67 -7.59
C ASP A 139 -1.62 -0.79 -7.47
N VAL A 140 -1.06 -1.83 -8.08
CA VAL A 140 0.37 -2.07 -8.24
C VAL A 140 0.65 -2.27 -9.72
N SER A 141 1.67 -1.56 -10.22
CA SER A 141 2.15 -1.72 -11.58
C SER A 141 3.62 -2.06 -11.57
N TRP A 142 3.98 -3.23 -12.08
CA TRP A 142 5.36 -3.70 -12.11
C TRP A 142 5.80 -3.93 -13.54
N ASN A 143 6.70 -3.08 -14.04
CA ASN A 143 7.36 -3.32 -15.32
C ASN A 143 8.45 -4.38 -15.13
N LEU A 144 8.22 -5.57 -15.69
CA LEU A 144 9.10 -6.74 -15.52
C LEU A 144 10.39 -6.65 -16.35
N LYS A 145 10.45 -5.74 -17.33
CA LYS A 145 11.62 -5.51 -18.17
C LYS A 145 12.58 -4.50 -17.55
N THR A 146 12.06 -3.40 -17.01
CA THR A 146 12.86 -2.34 -16.38
C THR A 146 12.98 -2.51 -14.87
N ASN A 147 12.33 -3.53 -14.29
CA ASN A 147 12.28 -3.80 -12.87
C ASN A 147 11.73 -2.63 -12.04
N GLN A 148 10.86 -1.80 -12.63
CA GLN A 148 10.25 -0.67 -11.93
C GLN A 148 8.89 -1.07 -11.35
N VAL A 149 8.71 -0.80 -10.07
CA VAL A 149 7.46 -1.02 -9.33
C VAL A 149 6.86 0.34 -8.98
N GLN A 150 5.60 0.53 -9.33
CA GLN A 150 4.80 1.69 -8.99
C GLN A 150 3.66 1.26 -8.08
N LEU A 151 3.59 1.89 -6.91
CA LEU A 151 2.49 1.70 -5.96
C LEU A 151 1.59 2.93 -6.05
N TRP A 152 0.31 2.72 -6.38
CA TRP A 152 -0.65 3.81 -6.51
C TRP A 152 -1.22 4.21 -5.12
N ALA A 153 -0.31 4.62 -4.25
CA ALA A 153 -0.54 5.04 -2.88
C ALA A 153 0.48 6.10 -2.43
N SER A 154 0.06 7.00 -1.53
CA SER A 154 0.92 8.02 -0.89
C SER A 154 1.13 7.84 0.60
N SER A 155 0.24 7.13 1.29
CA SER A 155 0.40 6.96 2.73
C SER A 155 1.64 6.11 2.99
N ARG A 156 2.62 6.66 3.73
CA ARG A 156 3.84 5.95 4.11
C ARG A 156 3.56 4.57 4.69
N LYS A 157 2.59 4.48 5.60
CA LYS A 157 2.17 3.21 6.21
C LYS A 157 1.69 2.19 5.18
N THR A 158 0.82 2.61 4.26
CA THR A 158 0.31 1.74 3.20
C THR A 158 1.43 1.31 2.24
N VAL A 159 2.30 2.23 1.88
CA VAL A 159 3.46 1.95 1.01
C VAL A 159 4.37 0.92 1.66
N GLU A 160 4.80 1.13 2.91
CA GLU A 160 5.66 0.20 3.66
C GLU A 160 5.04 -1.20 3.76
N GLU A 161 3.73 -1.28 3.98
CA GLU A 161 3.02 -2.56 4.05
C GLU A 161 3.01 -3.30 2.70
N ILE A 162 2.71 -2.59 1.60
CA ILE A 162 2.73 -3.20 0.26
C ILE A 162 4.16 -3.63 -0.12
N LEU A 163 5.17 -2.81 0.24
CA LEU A 163 6.57 -3.17 0.03
C LEU A 163 6.89 -4.49 0.73
N PHE A 164 6.56 -4.60 2.02
CA PHE A 164 6.81 -5.82 2.79
C PHE A 164 6.14 -7.04 2.16
N ALA A 165 4.86 -6.92 1.77
CA ALA A 165 4.14 -8.02 1.13
C ALA A 165 4.78 -8.46 -0.20
N ILE A 166 5.25 -7.51 -1.01
CA ILE A 166 5.93 -7.81 -2.28
C ILE A 166 7.30 -8.45 -2.02
N GLU A 167 8.11 -7.89 -1.13
CA GLU A 167 9.43 -8.45 -0.83
C GLU A 167 9.33 -9.88 -0.31
N GLU A 168 8.41 -10.15 0.60
CA GLU A 168 8.18 -11.49 1.18
C GLU A 168 7.68 -12.49 0.14
N SER A 169 6.70 -12.09 -0.68
CA SER A 169 6.05 -13.02 -1.62
C SER A 169 6.87 -13.32 -2.86
N PHE A 170 7.70 -12.38 -3.30
CA PHE A 170 8.46 -12.49 -4.55
C PHE A 170 9.95 -12.74 -4.33
N ASP A 171 10.43 -12.70 -3.08
CA ASP A 171 11.85 -12.80 -2.70
C ASP A 171 12.72 -11.77 -3.44
N VAL A 172 12.27 -10.52 -3.36
CA VAL A 172 12.94 -9.35 -3.97
C VAL A 172 13.21 -8.29 -2.92
N LYS A 173 14.07 -7.33 -3.26
CA LYS A 173 14.26 -6.09 -2.51
C LYS A 173 13.76 -4.92 -3.33
N LEU A 174 12.99 -4.03 -2.70
CA LEU A 174 12.44 -2.85 -3.34
C LEU A 174 13.19 -1.59 -2.88
N GLN A 175 13.99 -1.03 -3.78
CA GLN A 175 14.75 0.17 -3.53
C GLN A 175 13.96 1.40 -3.97
N PRO A 176 13.77 2.43 -3.12
CA PRO A 176 13.07 3.65 -3.53
C PRO A 176 13.76 4.35 -4.69
N LEU A 177 13.00 4.74 -5.72
CA LEU A 177 13.50 5.55 -6.83
C LEU A 177 13.43 7.03 -6.48
N VAL A 178 14.46 7.49 -5.78
CA VAL A 178 14.69 8.88 -5.38
C VAL A 178 15.76 9.53 -6.27
N PRO A 179 15.82 10.87 -6.38
CA PRO A 179 16.78 11.55 -7.24
C PRO A 179 18.23 11.08 -7.06
N VAL A 180 18.68 10.91 -5.81
CA VAL A 180 20.04 10.42 -5.51
C VAL A 180 20.29 9.01 -6.08
N SER A 181 19.32 8.10 -5.94
CA SER A 181 19.44 6.74 -6.49
C SER A 181 19.50 6.71 -8.02
N LEU A 182 18.78 7.64 -8.67
CA LEU A 182 18.80 7.79 -10.13
C LEU A 182 20.12 8.38 -10.62
N ALA A 183 20.67 9.36 -9.88
CA ALA A 183 21.95 9.96 -10.18
C ALA A 183 23.10 8.95 -10.06
N ALA A 184 23.13 8.16 -8.99
CA ALA A 184 24.13 7.13 -8.79
C ALA A 184 24.12 6.09 -9.94
N GLU A 185 22.94 5.70 -10.42
CA GLU A 185 22.80 4.79 -11.57
C GLU A 185 23.24 5.43 -12.89
N ALA A 186 23.02 6.73 -13.06
CA ALA A 186 23.49 7.50 -14.21
C ALA A 186 25.01 7.77 -14.17
N GLY A 187 25.73 7.29 -13.14
CA GLY A 187 27.16 7.52 -12.97
C GLY A 187 27.51 8.95 -12.56
N ILE A 188 26.53 9.73 -12.07
CA ILE A 188 26.75 11.08 -11.57
C ILE A 188 27.36 10.96 -10.17
N SER A 189 28.57 11.49 -9.99
CA SER A 189 29.23 11.51 -8.68
C SER A 189 28.48 12.40 -7.69
N ASP A 190 28.59 12.08 -6.40
CA ASP A 190 27.98 12.87 -5.32
C ASP A 190 28.45 14.34 -5.34
N GLU A 191 29.68 14.58 -5.79
CA GLU A 191 30.25 15.92 -6.00
C GLU A 191 29.50 16.76 -7.04
N ASN A 192 28.77 16.13 -7.95
CA ASN A 192 27.93 16.81 -8.95
C ASN A 192 26.46 16.93 -8.51
N LEU A 193 26.12 16.45 -7.30
CA LEU A 193 24.77 16.53 -6.72
C LEU A 193 24.62 17.66 -5.70
N VAL A 194 25.68 18.42 -5.45
CA VAL A 194 25.56 19.64 -4.65
C VAL A 194 24.67 20.66 -5.37
N PRO A 195 23.84 21.41 -4.62
CA PRO A 195 23.07 22.51 -5.18
C PRO A 195 23.98 23.45 -5.97
N THR A 196 23.58 23.82 -7.18
CA THR A 196 24.33 24.79 -7.96
C THR A 196 24.34 26.16 -7.25
N PRO A 197 25.37 27.02 -7.46
CA PRO A 197 25.44 28.34 -6.85
C PRO A 197 24.16 29.17 -7.02
N GLU A 198 23.50 29.06 -8.17
CA GLU A 198 22.23 29.73 -8.48
C GLU A 198 21.09 29.24 -7.59
N LEU A 199 21.07 27.94 -7.28
CA LEU A 199 20.04 27.30 -6.47
C LEU A 199 20.12 27.73 -4.99
N ILE A 200 21.32 28.10 -4.53
CA ILE A 200 21.59 28.60 -3.16
C ILE A 200 21.65 30.12 -3.07
N GLY A 201 21.30 30.84 -4.15
CA GLY A 201 21.20 32.30 -4.17
C GLY A 201 22.55 33.03 -4.23
N MET A 202 23.60 32.39 -4.72
CA MET A 202 24.87 33.04 -5.02
C MET A 202 24.77 33.70 -6.41
N GLU A 203 25.07 35.00 -6.50
CA GLU A 203 25.10 35.71 -7.78
C GLU A 203 26.26 35.20 -8.64
N ILE A 204 25.95 34.75 -9.86
CA ILE A 204 26.96 34.37 -10.85
C ILE A 204 27.73 35.64 -11.24
N SER A 205 29.03 35.66 -10.99
CA SER A 205 29.92 36.66 -11.59
C SER A 205 30.00 36.40 -13.10
N GLN A 206 29.81 37.43 -13.93
CA GLN A 206 29.88 37.34 -15.40
C GLN A 206 31.15 36.66 -15.94
N SER A 207 32.21 36.55 -15.13
CA SER A 207 33.46 35.86 -15.47
C SER A 207 33.37 34.32 -15.53
N GLU A 208 32.34 33.70 -14.95
CA GLU A 208 32.19 32.22 -14.93
C GLU A 208 31.42 31.67 -16.14
N ILE A 209 30.81 32.54 -16.95
CA ILE A 209 29.97 32.15 -18.09
C ILE A 209 30.82 31.73 -19.31
N GLU A 210 32.05 32.25 -19.44
CA GLU A 210 32.89 32.00 -20.63
C GLU A 210 33.62 30.64 -20.61
N SER A 211 33.69 29.93 -19.48
CA SER A 211 34.53 28.72 -19.35
C SER A 211 33.81 27.38 -19.53
N ASN A 212 32.47 27.37 -19.58
CA ASN A 212 31.67 26.13 -19.56
C ASN A 212 30.78 25.89 -20.80
N GLU A 213 31.07 26.51 -21.94
CA GLU A 213 30.50 26.06 -23.21
C GLU A 213 31.03 24.66 -23.55
N VAL A 214 30.26 23.64 -23.16
CA VAL A 214 30.46 22.27 -23.63
C VAL A 214 30.12 22.25 -25.12
N SER A 215 31.15 22.14 -25.96
CA SER A 215 31.03 21.91 -27.40
C SER A 215 30.22 20.63 -27.64
N HIS A 216 28.97 20.77 -28.03
CA HIS A 216 28.23 19.67 -28.63
C HIS A 216 28.78 19.47 -30.04
N GLY A 217 29.50 18.36 -30.24
CA GLY A 217 30.06 17.99 -31.54
C GLY A 217 28.98 17.89 -32.61
N ASP A 218 29.28 18.47 -33.78
CA ASP A 218 28.46 18.41 -34.98
C ASP A 218 28.17 16.95 -35.40
N ALA A 219 26.93 16.73 -35.84
CA ALA A 219 26.40 15.46 -36.33
C ALA A 219 27.02 15.00 -37.67
#